data_AF-A0A0C4ETL2-F1
#
_entry.id   AF-A0A0C4ETL2-F1
#
_cell.length_a   1.000
_cell.length_b   1.000
_cell.length_c   1.000
_cell.angle_alpha   90.00
_cell.angle_beta   90.00
_cell.angle_gamma   90.00
#
_symmetry.space_group_name_H-M   'P 1'
#
loop_
_entity.id
_entity.type
_entity.pdbx_description
1 polymer ?
#
loop_
_entity_poly.entity_id
_entity_poly.type
_entity_poly.pdbx_seq_one_letter_code
_entity_poly.pdbx_strand_id
1 'polypeptide(L)'
;MNVGAWEAALKAAGLLPEFQDVLDGFCKGFDQGIPKHRLTKDLTYYTPPNHTSALLAKSKIEESIQKELKAKRMFGPFTYKQVAERFPFFRTNPLGAVINGDGSLRLINDLLFPHGRTEIPSVNSL
;
A
#
# COMPACT_ATOMS: atom_id res chain seq x y z
N MET A 1 -12.06 15.83 6.38
CA MET A 1 -13.03 14.92 7.02
C MET A 1 -13.53 15.59 8.30
N ASN A 2 -14.84 15.64 8.56
CA ASN A 2 -15.38 16.19 9.81
C ASN A 2 -15.54 15.07 10.84
N VAL A 3 -14.49 14.81 11.63
CA VAL A 3 -14.44 13.69 12.58
C VAL A 3 -15.49 13.83 13.69
N GLY A 4 -15.73 15.05 14.20
CA GLY A 4 -16.71 15.28 15.26
C GLY A 4 -18.15 14.99 14.84
N ALA A 5 -18.51 15.28 13.58
CA ALA A 5 -19.83 14.92 13.06
C ALA A 5 -20.00 13.39 12.95
N TRP A 6 -18.94 12.67 12.54
CA TRP A 6 -18.94 11.20 12.52
C TRP A 6 -19.06 10.60 13.91
N GLU A 7 -18.32 11.13 14.89
CA GLU A 7 -18.39 10.67 16.28
C GLU A 7 -19.80 10.85 16.85
N ALA A 8 -20.41 12.03 16.65
CA ALA A 8 -21.77 12.30 17.10
C ALA A 8 -22.80 11.34 16.46
N ALA A 9 -22.67 11.09 15.15
CA ALA A 9 -23.56 10.18 14.43
C ALA A 9 -23.43 8.72 14.92
N LEU A 10 -22.21 8.21 15.06
CA LEU A 10 -21.96 6.84 15.56
C LEU A 10 -22.46 6.67 17.00
N LYS A 11 -22.25 7.67 17.84
CA LYS A 11 -22.76 7.68 19.22
C LYS A 11 -24.29 7.69 19.26
N ALA A 12 -24.94 8.53 18.45
CA ALA A 12 -26.39 8.60 18.37
C ALA A 12 -27.02 7.29 17.86
N ALA A 13 -26.32 6.58 16.97
CA ALA A 13 -26.73 5.28 16.46
C ALA A 13 -26.41 4.09 17.40
N GLY A 14 -25.72 4.32 18.52
CA GLY A 14 -25.30 3.24 19.42
C GLY A 14 -24.25 2.29 18.83
N LEU A 15 -23.50 2.75 17.82
CA LEU A 15 -22.50 1.96 17.08
C LEU A 15 -21.10 2.03 17.70
N LEU A 16 -20.94 2.78 18.79
CA LEU A 16 -19.71 2.78 19.58
C LEU A 16 -19.87 1.80 20.75
N PRO A 17 -18.84 0.99 21.07
CA PRO A 17 -17.46 1.07 20.57
C PRO A 17 -17.16 0.27 19.29
N GLU A 18 -18.13 -0.43 18.71
CA GLU A 18 -17.92 -1.36 17.58
C GLU A 18 -17.21 -0.72 16.37
N PHE A 19 -17.60 0.51 16.00
CA PHE A 19 -17.04 1.25 14.87
C PHE A 19 -16.00 2.33 15.28
N GLN A 20 -15.30 2.11 16.39
CA GLN A 20 -14.26 3.04 16.86
C GLN A 20 -13.09 3.18 15.87
N ASP A 21 -12.79 2.10 15.15
CA ASP A 21 -11.77 2.01 14.11
C ASP A 21 -11.99 2.99 12.96
N VAL A 22 -13.26 3.34 12.66
CA VAL A 22 -13.60 4.36 11.64
C VAL A 22 -13.08 5.74 12.04
N LEU A 23 -13.29 6.13 13.30
CA LEU A 23 -12.82 7.42 13.84
C LEU A 23 -11.30 7.47 13.93
N ASP A 24 -10.69 6.37 14.40
CA ASP A 24 -9.24 6.21 14.43
C ASP A 24 -8.66 6.28 13.01
N GLY A 25 -9.31 5.63 12.05
CA GLY A 25 -8.91 5.61 10.64
C GLY A 25 -8.92 6.99 9.99
N PHE A 26 -9.90 7.84 10.30
CA PHE A 26 -9.91 9.22 9.80
C PHE A 26 -8.78 10.09 10.36
N CYS A 27 -8.32 9.79 11.59
CA CYS A 27 -7.26 10.56 12.24
C CYS A 27 -5.86 10.02 11.91
N LYS A 28 -5.71 8.69 11.86
CA LYS A 28 -4.42 7.99 11.83
C LYS A 28 -4.17 7.21 10.54
N GLY A 29 -5.20 7.05 9.69
CA GLY A 29 -5.20 6.17 8.53
C GLY A 29 -5.79 4.79 8.84
N PHE A 30 -6.28 4.11 7.80
CA PHE A 30 -6.85 2.76 7.90
C PHE A 30 -5.78 1.69 7.72
N ASP A 31 -5.87 0.61 8.49
CA ASP A 31 -5.08 -0.60 8.25
C ASP A 31 -5.59 -1.28 6.98
N GLN A 32 -4.68 -1.70 6.10
CA GLN A 32 -5.03 -2.42 4.88
C GLN A 32 -5.36 -3.90 5.13
N GLY A 33 -5.26 -4.36 6.38
CA GLY A 33 -5.49 -5.76 6.76
C GLY A 33 -4.32 -6.66 6.38
N ILE A 34 -3.13 -6.09 6.13
CA ILE A 34 -1.94 -6.84 5.78
C ILE A 34 -1.30 -7.37 7.07
N PRO A 35 -1.19 -8.70 7.27
CA PRO A 35 -0.61 -9.23 8.50
C PRO A 35 0.89 -8.91 8.56
N LYS A 36 1.46 -9.00 9.76
CA LYS A 36 2.91 -8.84 9.94
C LYS A 36 3.65 -9.96 9.22
N HIS A 37 4.15 -9.67 8.02
CA HIS A 37 4.91 -10.63 7.21
C HIS A 37 6.41 -10.57 7.50
N ARG A 38 7.02 -11.75 7.70
CA ARG A 38 8.45 -11.98 7.60
C ARG A 38 8.68 -13.28 6.83
N LEU A 39 9.61 -13.28 5.89
CA LEU A 39 9.87 -14.45 5.04
C LEU A 39 10.81 -15.44 5.73
N THR A 40 12.03 -14.99 6.09
CA THR A 40 13.00 -15.78 6.84
C THR A 40 13.75 -14.89 7.84
N LYS A 41 14.51 -15.48 8.77
CA LYS A 41 15.26 -14.70 9.77
C LYS A 41 16.40 -13.88 9.15
N ASP A 42 17.01 -14.38 8.07
CA ASP A 42 18.23 -13.80 7.51
C ASP A 42 17.96 -12.81 6.37
N LEU A 43 16.73 -12.76 5.85
CA LEU A 43 16.35 -11.84 4.78
C LEU A 43 15.90 -10.50 5.36
N THR A 44 16.60 -9.42 4.99
CA THR A 44 16.30 -8.05 5.43
C THR A 44 15.32 -7.33 4.51
N TYR A 45 15.21 -7.74 3.25
CA TYR A 45 14.17 -7.26 2.35
C TYR A 45 13.83 -8.21 1.21
N TYR A 46 12.63 -8.07 0.64
CA TYR A 46 12.21 -8.77 -0.57
C TYR A 46 11.62 -7.80 -1.59
N THR A 47 12.30 -7.59 -2.71
CA THR A 47 11.93 -6.58 -3.69
C THR A 47 11.94 -7.16 -5.11
N PRO A 48 10.86 -7.84 -5.52
CA PRO A 48 10.79 -8.46 -6.84
C PRO A 48 10.77 -7.39 -7.94
N PRO A 49 11.23 -7.73 -9.16
CA PRO A 49 11.16 -6.81 -10.29
C PRO A 49 9.72 -6.49 -10.66
N ASN A 50 9.50 -5.29 -11.19
CA ASN A 50 8.21 -4.89 -11.75
C ASN A 50 7.88 -5.67 -13.03
N HIS A 51 6.58 -5.77 -13.35
CA HIS A 51 6.12 -6.37 -14.60
C HIS A 51 6.56 -5.54 -15.80
N THR A 52 6.73 -6.19 -16.96
CA THR A 52 7.13 -5.54 -18.21
C THR A 52 6.25 -4.35 -18.58
N SER A 53 4.94 -4.44 -18.31
CA SER A 53 3.99 -3.35 -18.56
C SER A 53 4.33 -2.07 -17.79
N ALA A 54 4.82 -2.18 -16.56
CA ALA A 54 5.25 -1.01 -15.79
C ALA A 54 6.57 -0.43 -16.31
N LEU A 55 7.50 -1.28 -16.78
CA LEU A 55 8.75 -0.84 -17.39
C LEU A 55 8.50 -0.03 -18.67
N LEU A 56 7.57 -0.48 -19.52
CA LEU A 56 7.16 0.24 -20.73
C LEU A 56 6.47 1.57 -20.42
N ALA A 57 5.77 1.66 -19.30
CA ALA A 57 5.05 2.86 -18.87
C ALA A 57 5.87 3.79 -17.96
N LYS A 58 7.15 3.50 -17.70
CA LYS A 58 7.96 4.10 -16.63
C LYS A 58 7.82 5.62 -16.47
N SER A 59 7.98 6.40 -17.55
CA SER A 59 7.91 7.88 -17.45
C SER A 59 6.54 8.35 -16.97
N LYS A 60 5.45 7.76 -17.46
CA LYS A 60 4.09 8.09 -17.00
C LYS A 60 3.86 7.68 -15.54
N ILE A 61 4.45 6.57 -15.09
CA ILE A 61 4.41 6.15 -13.69
C ILE A 61 5.11 7.20 -12.81
N GLU A 62 6.32 7.60 -13.19
CA GLU A 62 7.10 8.61 -12.46
C GLU A 62 6.34 9.94 -12.37
N GLU A 63 5.76 10.41 -13.47
CA GLU A 63 4.91 11.60 -13.49
C GLU A 63 3.69 11.47 -12.55
N SER A 64 3.03 10.31 -12.56
CA SER A 64 1.91 10.03 -11.66
C SER A 64 2.35 10.08 -10.20
N ILE A 65 3.47 9.43 -9.85
CA ILE A 65 4.02 9.45 -8.48
C ILE A 65 4.34 10.88 -8.06
N GLN A 66 4.94 11.71 -8.92
CA GLN A 66 5.22 13.11 -8.58
C GLN A 66 3.95 13.91 -8.28
N LYS A 67 2.84 13.65 -9.00
CA LYS A 67 1.54 14.27 -8.70
C LYS A 67 1.02 13.84 -7.32
N GLU A 68 1.13 12.56 -6.97
CA GLU A 68 0.74 12.04 -5.67
C GLU A 68 1.59 12.61 -4.52
N LEU A 69 2.90 12.76 -4.73
CA LEU A 69 3.82 13.39 -3.77
C LEU A 69 3.47 14.87 -3.55
N LYS A 70 3.25 15.63 -4.63
CA LYS A 70 2.83 17.05 -4.56
C LYS A 70 1.50 17.21 -3.83
N ALA A 71 0.58 16.26 -4.01
CA ALA A 71 -0.70 16.23 -3.31
C ALA A 71 -0.61 15.68 -1.88
N LYS A 72 0.59 15.29 -1.40
CA LYS A 72 0.82 14.69 -0.07
C LYS A 72 0.00 13.42 0.19
N ARG A 73 -0.36 12.68 -0.88
CA ARG A 73 -1.07 11.40 -0.80
C ARG A 73 -0.12 10.20 -0.74
N MET A 74 1.14 10.41 -1.12
CA MET A 74 2.22 9.43 -0.98
C MET A 74 3.42 10.06 -0.29
N PHE A 75 4.29 9.20 0.28
CA PHE A 75 5.56 9.58 0.88
C PHE A 75 6.71 8.81 0.21
N GLY A 76 7.89 9.43 0.14
CA GLY A 76 9.06 8.87 -0.54
C GLY A 76 9.35 9.57 -1.89
N PRO A 77 9.95 8.88 -2.87
CA PRO A 77 10.46 7.50 -2.80
C PRO A 77 11.59 7.38 -1.77
N PHE A 78 11.66 6.24 -1.08
CA PHE A 78 12.70 5.97 -0.12
C PHE A 78 13.78 5.06 -0.71
N THR A 79 15.02 5.29 -0.33
CA THR A 79 16.13 4.38 -0.62
C THR A 79 16.06 3.13 0.28
N TYR A 80 16.66 2.03 -0.14
CA TYR A 80 16.78 0.81 0.68
C TYR A 80 17.37 1.10 2.06
N LYS A 81 18.38 1.99 2.13
CA LYS A 81 19.02 2.38 3.39
C LYS A 81 18.02 3.05 4.35
N GLN A 82 17.26 4.04 3.86
CA GLN A 82 16.26 4.75 4.67
C GLN A 82 15.19 3.80 5.22
N VAL A 83 14.74 2.84 4.40
CA VAL A 83 13.74 1.86 4.85
C VAL A 83 14.35 0.87 5.86
N ALA A 84 15.56 0.38 5.61
CA ALA A 84 16.27 -0.55 6.50
C ALA A 84 16.63 0.05 7.86
N GLU A 85 16.88 1.36 7.94
CA GLU A 85 17.10 2.07 9.21
C GLU A 85 15.85 2.09 10.10
N ARG A 86 14.66 2.05 9.48
CA ARG A 86 13.38 2.15 10.19
C ARG A 86 12.73 0.79 10.46
N PHE A 87 12.89 -0.15 9.53
CA PHE A 87 12.20 -1.43 9.56
C PHE A 87 13.19 -2.59 9.52
N PRO A 88 13.07 -3.58 10.44
CA PRO A 88 13.95 -4.76 10.45
C PRO A 88 13.74 -5.66 9.23
N PHE A 89 12.59 -5.55 8.57
CA PHE A 89 12.27 -6.20 7.31
C PHE A 89 11.31 -5.31 6.50
N PHE A 90 11.48 -5.27 5.19
CA PHE A 90 10.51 -4.67 4.28
C PHE A 90 10.40 -5.44 2.97
N ARG A 91 9.26 -5.30 2.28
CA ARG A 91 9.08 -5.86 0.95
C ARG A 91 8.37 -4.89 0.03
N THR A 92 8.60 -5.06 -1.27
CA THR A 92 7.78 -4.43 -2.30
C THR A 92 6.99 -5.50 -3.03
N ASN A 93 6.00 -5.06 -3.80
CA ASN A 93 5.26 -5.89 -4.73
C ASN A 93 5.50 -5.36 -6.15
N PRO A 94 5.47 -6.22 -7.18
CA PRO A 94 5.62 -5.76 -8.55
C PRO A 94 4.54 -4.75 -8.92
N LEU A 95 4.95 -3.67 -9.58
CA LEU A 95 4.02 -2.80 -10.28
C LEU A 95 3.72 -3.37 -11.66
N GLY A 96 2.45 -3.33 -12.04
CA GLY A 96 1.97 -3.40 -13.41
C GLY A 96 1.34 -2.09 -13.83
N ALA A 97 1.13 -1.91 -15.14
CA ALA A 97 0.42 -0.76 -15.67
C ALA A 97 -0.57 -1.18 -16.76
N VAL A 98 -1.77 -0.58 -16.74
CA VAL A 98 -2.81 -0.80 -17.75
C VAL A 98 -3.39 0.53 -18.21
N ILE A 99 -3.91 0.56 -19.43
CA ILE A 99 -4.65 1.71 -19.96
C ILE A 99 -6.15 1.42 -19.76
N ASN A 100 -6.85 2.35 -19.11
CA ASN A 100 -8.29 2.29 -18.94
C ASN A 100 -9.02 2.60 -20.26
N GLY A 101 -10.34 2.34 -20.31
CA GLY A 101 -11.15 2.62 -21.51
C GLY A 101 -11.19 4.09 -21.93
N ASP A 102 -10.93 5.01 -20.99
CA ASP A 102 -10.82 6.46 -21.23
C ASP A 102 -9.40 6.91 -21.63
N GLY A 103 -8.46 5.97 -21.82
CA GLY A 103 -7.06 6.26 -22.15
C GLY A 103 -6.17 6.62 -20.96
N SER A 104 -6.71 6.70 -19.74
CA SER A 104 -5.92 7.00 -18.54
C SER A 104 -5.05 5.80 -18.12
N LEU A 105 -3.85 6.08 -17.58
CA LEU A 105 -2.96 5.05 -17.05
C LEU A 105 -3.40 4.68 -15.64
N ARG A 106 -3.57 3.39 -15.37
CA ARG A 106 -3.79 2.84 -14.03
C ARG A 106 -2.62 1.97 -13.61
N LEU A 107 -2.02 2.32 -12.48
CA LEU A 107 -1.02 1.50 -11.81
C LEU A 107 -1.70 0.35 -11.07
N ILE A 108 -1.13 -0.84 -11.14
CA ILE A 108 -1.60 -2.02 -10.42
C ILE A 108 -0.48 -2.48 -9.50
N ASN A 109 -0.78 -2.60 -8.21
CA ASN A 109 0.12 -3.18 -7.23
C ASN A 109 -0.20 -4.67 -7.10
N ASP A 110 0.72 -5.55 -7.51
CA ASP A 110 0.47 -7.00 -7.54
C ASP A 110 0.69 -7.65 -6.17
N LEU A 111 -0.33 -7.60 -5.33
CA LEU A 111 -0.32 -8.18 -3.98
C LEU A 111 -0.34 -9.73 -3.96
N LEU A 112 -0.64 -10.35 -5.10
CA LEU A 112 -0.71 -11.82 -5.24
C LEU A 112 0.64 -12.42 -5.64
N PHE A 113 1.65 -11.60 -5.89
CA PHE A 113 3.00 -12.05 -6.19
C PHE A 113 3.83 -12.37 -4.93
N PRO A 114 4.67 -13.42 -4.94
CA PRO A 114 4.76 -14.45 -5.97
C PRO A 114 3.65 -15.50 -5.81
N HIS A 115 3.22 -16.08 -6.92
CA HIS A 115 2.18 -17.11 -6.92
C HIS A 115 2.76 -18.47 -6.50
N GLY A 116 2.06 -19.15 -5.58
CA GLY A 116 2.31 -20.57 -5.27
C GLY A 116 3.64 -20.88 -4.58
N ARG A 117 4.30 -19.88 -3.97
CA ARG A 117 5.55 -20.06 -3.22
C ARG A 117 5.28 -20.08 -1.72
N THR A 118 5.55 -21.21 -1.06
CA THR A 118 5.32 -21.38 0.37
C THR A 118 6.39 -20.69 1.22
N GLU A 119 7.60 -20.63 0.70
CA GLU A 119 8.76 -19.97 1.32
C GLU A 119 8.71 -18.44 1.19
N ILE A 120 8.04 -17.95 0.16
CA ILE A 120 7.75 -16.52 -0.04
C ILE A 120 6.26 -16.36 -0.32
N PRO A 121 5.39 -16.40 0.71
CA PRO A 121 3.98 -16.16 0.52
C PRO A 121 3.73 -14.77 -0.07
N SER A 122 2.72 -14.65 -0.93
CA SER A 122 2.23 -13.36 -1.39
C SER A 122 1.68 -12.53 -0.23
N VAL A 123 1.53 -11.23 -0.41
CA VAL A 123 0.95 -10.37 0.65
C VAL A 123 -0.51 -10.76 0.93
N ASN A 124 -1.21 -11.27 -0.08
CA ASN A 124 -2.62 -11.63 0.03
C ASN A 124 -2.88 -13.13 0.30
N SER A 125 -1.85 -13.96 0.55
CA SER A 125 -2.05 -15.40 0.78
C SER A 125 -2.35 -15.71 2.24
N LEU A 126 -3.38 -15.06 2.80
CA LEU A 126 -3.89 -15.32 4.15
C LEU A 126 -4.14 -16.82 4.38
#